data_AF-H1KG84-F1
#
_entry.id   AF-H1KG84-F1
#
_cell.length_a   1.000
_cell.length_b   1.000
_cell.length_c   1.000
_cell.angle_alpha   90.00
_cell.angle_beta   90.00
_cell.angle_gamma   90.00
#
_symmetry.space_group_name_H-M   'P 1'
#
loop_
_entity.id
_entity.type
_entity.pdbx_description
1 polymer ?
#
loop_
_entity_poly.entity_id
_entity_poly.type
_entity_poly.pdbx_seq_one_letter_code
_entity_poly.pdbx_strand_id
1 'polypeptide(L)' 'MADLAPAVAQMLITGDGIRTEDDPEVWVDAILDRWPDISADEIERGFRIASEIQRADDLAAGMSPKSR' A
#
# COMPACT_ATOMS: atom_id res chain seq x y z
N MET A 1 19.63 -7.83 -4.11
CA MET A 1 18.24 -7.97 -3.63
C MET A 1 17.36 -7.10 -4.52
N ALA A 2 16.17 -7.58 -4.87
CA ALA A 2 15.17 -6.77 -5.57
C ALA A 2 14.52 -5.83 -4.55
N ASP A 3 14.25 -4.58 -4.95
CA ASP A 3 13.55 -3.60 -4.13
C ASP A 3 12.11 -4.05 -3.89
N LEU A 4 11.75 -4.29 -2.63
CA LEU A 4 10.44 -4.83 -2.25
C LEU A 4 9.37 -3.75 -2.04
N ALA A 5 9.74 -2.47 -2.02
CA ALA A 5 8.78 -1.38 -1.78
C ALA A 5 7.59 -1.37 -2.76
N PRO A 6 7.76 -1.60 -4.08
CA PRO A 6 6.62 -1.69 -5.00
C PRO A 6 5.69 -2.86 -4.71
N ALA A 7 6.24 -4.00 -4.25
CA ALA A 7 5.45 -5.19 -3.92
C ALA A 7 4.63 -4.96 -2.64
N VAL A 8 5.22 -4.31 -1.63
CA VAL A 8 4.49 -3.87 -0.43
C VAL A 8 3.35 -2.92 -0.79
N ALA A 9 3.62 -1.91 -1.64
CA ALA A 9 2.59 -0.97 -2.07
C ALA A 9 1.41 -1.68 -2.77
N GLN A 10 1.71 -2.63 -3.66
CA GLN A 10 0.70 -3.43 -4.34
C GLN A 10 -0.15 -4.24 -3.36
N MET A 11 0.48 -4.85 -2.35
CA MET A 11 -0.21 -5.61 -1.30
C MET A 11 -1.17 -4.71 -0.51
N LEU A 12 -0.72 -3.52 -0.10
CA LEU A 12 -1.54 -2.52 0.60
C LEU A 12 -2.75 -2.06 -0.22
N ILE A 13 -2.58 -1.83 -1.53
CA ILE A 13 -3.65 -1.38 -2.43
C ILE A 13 -4.67 -2.48 -2.70
N THR A 14 -4.20 -3.72 -2.88
CA THR A 14 -5.08 -4.84 -3.27
C THR A 14 -5.75 -5.52 -2.08
N GLY A 15 -5.25 -5.30 -0.86
CA GLY A 15 -5.71 -6.05 0.31
C GLY A 15 -5.27 -7.52 0.26
N ASP A 16 -4.20 -7.87 -0.46
CA ASP A 16 -3.74 -9.25 -0.53
C ASP A 16 -3.14 -9.68 0.81
N GLY A 17 -3.88 -10.49 1.57
CA GLY A 17 -3.45 -10.95 2.89
C GLY A 17 -3.61 -9.93 4.02
N ILE A 18 -4.21 -8.77 3.76
CA ILE A 18 -4.49 -7.72 4.75
C ILE A 18 -5.86 -7.09 4.47
N ARG A 19 -6.58 -6.68 5.51
CA ARG A 19 -7.84 -5.93 5.36
C ARG A 19 -7.58 -4.46 5.63
N THR A 20 -8.25 -3.60 4.89
CA THR A 20 -8.17 -2.14 5.05
C THR A 20 -8.62 -1.67 6.45
N GLU A 21 -9.38 -2.50 7.16
CA GLU A 21 -9.86 -2.25 8.52
C GLU A 21 -8.87 -2.66 9.60
N ASP A 22 -7.86 -3.48 9.25
CA ASP A 22 -6.91 -3.96 10.24
C ASP A 22 -5.99 -2.81 10.69
N ASP A 23 -5.50 -2.91 11.93
CA ASP A 23 -4.55 -1.94 12.45
C ASP A 23 -3.21 -2.00 11.66
N PRO A 24 -2.48 -0.87 11.53
CA PRO A 24 -1.22 -0.83 10.79
C PRO A 24 -0.18 -1.85 11.27
N GLU A 25 -0.19 -2.21 12.56
CA GLU A 25 0.69 -3.24 13.13
C GLU A 25 0.45 -4.61 12.47
N VAL A 26 -0.82 -4.97 12.24
CA VAL A 26 -1.21 -6.23 11.57
C VAL A 26 -0.72 -6.24 10.12
N TRP A 27 -0.75 -5.10 9.45
CA TRP A 27 -0.22 -5.00 8.09
C TRP A 27 1.29 -5.22 8.06
N VAL A 28 2.02 -4.63 9.00
CA VAL A 28 3.47 -4.81 9.12
C VAL A 28 3.80 -6.27 9.41
N ASP A 29 3.09 -6.92 10.32
CA ASP A 29 3.28 -8.36 10.61
C ASP A 29 3.05 -9.22 9.35
N ALA A 30 1.98 -8.97 8.59
CA ALA A 30 1.71 -9.69 7.34
C ALA A 30 2.79 -9.45 6.26
N ILE A 31 3.36 -8.23 6.20
CA ILE A 31 4.47 -7.90 5.30
C ILE A 31 5.74 -8.67 5.71
N LEU A 32 6.05 -8.71 7.01
CA LEU A 32 7.22 -9.41 7.55
C LEU A 32 7.10 -10.94 7.39
N ASP A 33 5.91 -11.50 7.57
CA ASP A 33 5.64 -12.93 7.35
C ASP A 33 5.90 -13.33 5.89
N ARG A 34 5.58 -12.45 4.94
CA ARG A 34 5.75 -12.69 3.51
C ARG A 34 7.18 -12.41 3.03
N TRP A 35 7.81 -11.38 3.56
CA TRP A 35 9.16 -10.96 3.19
C TRP A 35 10.01 -10.75 4.46
N PRO A 36 10.52 -11.83 5.08
CA PRO A 36 11.22 -11.73 6.36
C PRO A 36 12.54 -10.96 6.31
N ASP A 37 13.15 -10.86 5.12
CA ASP A 37 14.40 -10.11 4.90
C ASP A 37 14.16 -8.65 4.47
N ILE A 38 12.91 -8.17 4.44
CA ILE A 38 12.59 -6.80 4.04
C ILE A 38 13.17 -5.79 5.03
N SER A 39 13.68 -4.67 4.52
CA SER A 39 14.16 -3.57 5.37
C SER A 39 13.03 -2.62 5.78
N ALA A 40 13.23 -1.91 6.90
CA ALA A 40 12.29 -0.88 7.34
C ALA A 40 12.11 0.25 6.31
N ASP A 41 13.17 0.60 5.56
CA ASP A 41 13.11 1.59 4.48
C ASP A 41 12.20 1.14 3.34
N GLU A 42 12.25 -0.15 2.97
CA GLU A 42 11.37 -0.71 1.93
C GLU A 42 9.92 -0.73 2.37
N ILE A 43 9.64 -1.04 3.64
CA ILE A 43 8.28 -0.96 4.20
C ILE A 43 7.79 0.49 4.13
N GLU A 44 8.56 1.45 4.66
CA GLU A 44 8.19 2.87 4.67
C GLU A 44 7.91 3.38 3.26
N ARG A 45 8.79 3.06 2.31
CA ARG A 45 8.63 3.42 0.90
C ARG A 45 7.39 2.78 0.29
N GLY A 46 7.07 1.52 0.62
CA GLY A 46 5.85 0.86 0.17
C GLY A 46 4.59 1.58 0.64
N PHE A 47 4.52 1.95 1.91
CA PHE A 47 3.42 2.75 2.46
C PHE A 47 3.28 4.12 1.78
N ARG A 48 4.40 4.79 1.50
CA ARG A 48 4.42 6.08 0.81
C ARG A 48 3.85 5.95 -0.61
N ILE A 49 4.31 4.97 -1.39
CA ILE A 49 3.82 4.71 -2.74
C ILE A 49 2.32 4.42 -2.73
N ALA A 50 1.85 3.55 -1.83
CA ALA A 50 0.43 3.23 -1.71
C ALA A 50 -0.43 4.48 -1.40
N SER A 51 0.03 5.32 -0.48
CA SER A 51 -0.65 6.58 -0.12
C SER A 51 -0.71 7.57 -1.28
N GLU A 52 0.36 7.67 -2.08
CA GLU A 52 0.40 8.53 -3.26
C GLU A 52 -0.55 8.06 -4.36
N ILE A 53 -0.64 6.75 -4.59
CA ILE A 53 -1.58 6.16 -5.55
C ILE A 53 -3.02 6.42 -5.09
N GLN A 54 -3.35 6.13 -3.83
CA GLN A 54 -4.70 6.38 -3.31
C GLN A 54 -5.11 7.85 -3.44
N ARG A 55 -4.20 8.79 -3.14
CA ARG A 55 -4.46 10.23 -3.35
C ARG A 55 -4.70 10.58 -4.81
N ALA A 56 -3.94 9.97 -5.73
CA ALA A 56 -4.15 10.20 -7.17
C ALA A 56 -5.51 9.68 -7.62
N ASP A 57 -5.93 8.51 -7.13
CA ASP A 57 -7.24 7.91 -7.41
C ASP A 57 -8.38 8.75 -6.82
N ASP A 58 -8.24 9.24 -5.58
CA ASP A 58 -9.21 10.13 -4.93
C ASP A 58 -9.37 11.45 -5.70
N LEU A 59 -8.26 12.03 -6.17
CA LEU A 59 -8.28 13.23 -7.02
C LEU A 59 -8.97 12.96 -8.36
N ALA A 60 -8.68 11.82 -9.00
CA ALA A 60 -9.33 11.42 -10.25
C ALA A 60 -10.85 11.20 -10.06
N ALA A 61 -11.26 10.58 -8.95
CA ALA A 61 -12.66 10.39 -8.59
C ALA A 61 -13.37 11.72 -8.32
N GLY A 62 -12.73 12.64 -7.61
CA GLY A 62 -13.24 13.98 -7.32
C GLY A 62 -13.35 14.91 -8.54
N MET A 63 -12.58 14.65 -9.61
CA MET A 63 -12.64 15.38 -10.88
C MET A 63 -13.69 14.83 -11.86
N SER A 64 -14.43 13.78 -11.51
CA SER A 64 -15.50 13.27 -12.37
C SER A 64 -16.55 14.35 -12.62
N PRO A 65 -16.76 14.81 -13.87
CA PRO A 65 -17.77 15.80 -14.16
C PRO A 65 -19.14 15.21 -13.81
N LYS A 66 -19.92 15.92 -12.98
CA LYS A 66 -21.34 15.62 -12.81
C LYS A 66 -21.99 15.66 -14.19
N SER A 67 -22.18 14.48 -14.79
CA SER A 67 -23.00 14.34 -15.98
C SER A 67 -24.46 14.45 -15.54
N ARG A 68 -24.98 15.67 -15.57
CA ARG A 68 -26.40 15.97 -15.80
C ARG A 68 -26.59 17.43 -16.18
#